data_AF-A0A425VT96-F1
#
_entry.id   AF-A0A425VT96-F1
#
_cell.length_a   1.000
_cell.length_b   1.000
_cell.length_c   1.000
_cell.angle_alpha   90.00
_cell.angle_beta   90.00
_cell.angle_gamma   90.00
#
_symmetry.space_group_name_H-M   'P 1'
#
loop_
_entity.id
_entity.type
_entity.pdbx_description
1 polymer ?
#
loop_
_entity_poly.entity_id
_entity_poly.type
_entity_poly.pdbx_seq_one_letter_code
_entity_poly.pdbx_strand_id
1 'polypeptide(L)'
;MREKTDEFTIVHELMHAMDNVDEHFRTESKAFFDERTKGAAIVSLQRMMKNDAYRYNEMARIVDDAYSPYVYKDYGGDAYEVSSMGIQYLYTDPISLKSKDPKLFSFALRQLLGK
;
A
#
# COMPACT_ATOMS: atom_id res chain seq x y z
N MET A 1 -27.48 0.30 15.16
CA MET A 1 -26.37 1.25 14.97
C MET A 1 -25.53 0.71 13.82
N ARG A 2 -25.31 1.48 12.74
CA ARG A 2 -24.21 1.15 11.81
C ARG A 2 -22.93 1.49 12.57
N GLU A 3 -22.01 0.55 12.71
CA GLU A 3 -20.64 0.86 13.14
C GLU A 3 -20.10 1.95 12.21
N LYS A 4 -19.57 3.03 12.77
CA LYS A 4 -18.86 4.04 11.98
C LYS A 4 -17.52 3.44 11.59
N THR A 5 -17.47 2.78 10.43
CA THR A 5 -16.21 2.47 9.77
C THR A 5 -15.51 3.79 9.46
N ASP A 6 -14.23 3.89 9.83
CA ASP A 6 -13.41 5.06 9.51
C ASP A 6 -13.35 5.24 7.98
N GLU A 7 -13.44 6.49 7.51
CA GLU A 7 -13.50 6.79 6.08
C GLU A 7 -12.26 6.25 5.34
N PHE A 8 -11.10 6.25 5.99
CA PHE A 8 -9.88 5.76 5.39
C PHE A 8 -9.89 4.24 5.27
N THR A 9 -10.47 3.53 6.25
CA THR A 9 -10.75 2.10 6.13
C THR A 9 -11.69 1.80 4.97
N ILE A 10 -12.71 2.63 4.72
CA ILE A 10 -13.61 2.43 3.57
C ILE A 10 -12.84 2.52 2.26
N VAL A 11 -12.01 3.56 2.08
CA VAL A 11 -11.19 3.72 0.87
C VAL A 11 -10.20 2.57 0.72
N HIS A 12 -9.56 2.16 1.82
CA HIS A 12 -8.60 1.05 1.84
C HIS A 12 -9.22 -0.26 1.35
N GLU A 13 -10.33 -0.67 1.95
CA GLU A 13 -11.02 -1.93 1.62
C GLU A 13 -11.67 -1.88 0.23
N LEU A 14 -12.11 -0.70 -0.23
CA LEU A 14 -12.62 -0.55 -1.59
C LEU A 14 -11.55 -0.85 -2.64
N MET A 15 -10.30 -0.43 -2.39
CA MET A 15 -9.20 -0.73 -3.33
C MET A 15 -8.81 -2.20 -3.29
N HIS A 16 -8.83 -2.85 -2.13
CA HIS A 16 -8.70 -4.31 -2.07
C HIS A 16 -9.83 -5.03 -2.82
N ALA A 17 -11.06 -4.52 -2.76
CA ALA A 17 -12.16 -5.04 -3.57
C ALA A 17 -11.88 -4.86 -5.07
N MET A 18 -11.27 -3.73 -5.48
CA MET A 18 -10.88 -3.50 -6.88
C MET A 18 -9.81 -4.49 -7.36
N ASP A 19 -8.73 -4.71 -6.58
CA ASP A 19 -7.70 -5.72 -6.87
C ASP A 19 -8.31 -7.14 -7.05
N ASN A 20 -9.40 -7.45 -6.33
CA ASN A 20 -10.06 -8.75 -6.44
C ASN A 20 -10.98 -8.88 -7.65
N VAL A 21 -11.51 -7.76 -8.17
CA VAL A 21 -12.49 -7.75 -9.27
C VAL A 21 -11.83 -7.50 -10.62
N ASP A 22 -10.72 -6.75 -10.66
CA ASP A 22 -9.99 -6.41 -11.88
C ASP A 22 -8.57 -6.98 -11.87
N GLU A 23 -8.33 -7.99 -12.70
CA GLU A 23 -7.02 -8.63 -12.84
C GLU A 23 -5.94 -7.68 -13.35
N HIS A 24 -6.30 -6.70 -14.20
CA HIS A 24 -5.35 -5.71 -14.69
C HIS A 24 -4.85 -4.85 -13.52
N PHE A 25 -5.79 -4.34 -12.71
CA PHE A 25 -5.49 -3.55 -11.53
C PHE A 25 -4.54 -4.30 -10.57
N ARG A 26 -4.84 -5.58 -10.30
CA ARG A 26 -3.97 -6.45 -9.47
C ARG A 26 -2.60 -6.68 -10.08
N THR A 27 -2.52 -6.84 -11.40
CA THR A 27 -1.26 -7.04 -12.11
C THR A 27 -0.37 -5.81 -12.02
N GLU A 28 -0.95 -4.61 -12.10
CA GLU A 28 -0.22 -3.36 -11.89
C GLU A 28 0.26 -3.21 -10.44
N SER A 29 -0.59 -3.52 -9.45
CA SER A 29 -0.21 -3.58 -8.03
C SER A 29 1.00 -4.47 -7.82
N LYS A 30 0.97 -5.68 -8.39
CA LYS A 30 2.07 -6.62 -8.35
C LYS A 30 3.34 -6.07 -9.00
N ALA A 31 3.23 -5.57 -10.23
CA ALA A 31 4.37 -5.09 -11.00
C ALA A 31 5.07 -3.92 -10.28
N PHE A 32 4.30 -2.98 -9.74
CA PHE A 32 4.82 -1.86 -8.97
C PHE A 32 5.49 -2.32 -7.68
N PHE A 33 4.87 -3.24 -6.93
CA PHE A 33 5.47 -3.81 -5.72
C PHE A 33 6.80 -4.51 -6.02
N ASP A 34 6.83 -5.40 -7.03
CA ASP A 34 8.01 -6.15 -7.41
C ASP A 34 9.15 -5.21 -7.85
N GLU A 35 8.84 -4.15 -8.61
CA GLU A 35 9.81 -3.13 -9.00
C GLU A 35 10.38 -2.40 -7.77
N ARG A 36 9.52 -1.91 -6.88
CA ARG A 36 9.92 -1.10 -5.72
C ARG A 36 10.70 -1.88 -4.68
N THR A 37 10.44 -3.18 -4.57
CA THR A 37 11.01 -4.06 -3.54
C THR A 37 12.12 -4.97 -4.05
N LYS A 38 12.56 -4.78 -5.30
CA LYS A 38 13.57 -5.63 -5.93
C LYS A 38 14.88 -5.65 -5.13
N GLY A 39 15.25 -6.82 -4.61
CA GLY A 39 16.45 -7.00 -3.79
C GLY A 39 16.33 -6.44 -2.37
N ALA A 40 15.16 -5.93 -1.99
CA ALA A 40 14.91 -5.41 -0.65
C ALA A 40 14.91 -6.53 0.39
N ALA A 41 15.55 -6.24 1.52
CA ALA A 41 15.46 -7.09 2.70
C ALA A 41 14.03 -7.13 3.23
N ILE A 42 13.68 -8.27 3.85
CA ILE A 42 12.40 -8.47 4.53
C ILE A 42 12.64 -8.28 6.03
N VAL A 43 11.81 -7.48 6.68
CA VAL A 43 11.86 -7.29 8.13
C VAL A 43 10.45 -7.27 8.72
N SER A 44 10.36 -7.48 10.03
CA SER A 44 9.09 -7.40 10.75
C SER A 44 8.52 -5.99 10.68
N LEU A 45 7.24 -5.89 10.30
CA LEU A 45 6.49 -4.64 10.26
C LEU A 45 6.33 -4.03 11.66
N GLN A 46 6.12 -4.87 12.70
CA GLN A 46 6.13 -4.43 14.10
C GLN A 46 7.40 -3.63 14.44
N ARG A 47 8.56 -4.13 14.00
CA ARG A 47 9.86 -3.47 14.22
C ARG A 47 9.98 -2.17 13.42
N MET A 48 9.53 -2.14 12.16
CA MET A 48 9.60 -0.93 11.33
C MET A 48 8.69 0.18 11.86
N MET A 49 7.47 -0.19 12.27
CA MET A 49 6.44 0.75 12.72
C MET A 49 6.55 1.09 14.21
N LYS A 50 7.37 0.35 14.98
CA LYS A 50 7.47 0.46 16.44
C LYS A 50 6.11 0.39 17.12
N ASN A 51 5.25 -0.51 16.65
CA ASN A 51 3.87 -0.65 17.09
C ASN A 51 3.52 -2.11 17.34
N ASP A 52 3.24 -2.46 18.59
CA ASP A 52 2.94 -3.81 19.05
C ASP A 52 1.55 -4.32 18.65
N ALA A 53 0.73 -3.48 18.01
CA ALA A 53 -0.52 -3.92 17.38
C ALA A 53 -0.28 -4.84 16.17
N TYR A 54 0.90 -4.73 15.53
CA TYR A 54 1.30 -5.64 14.46
C TYR A 54 1.84 -6.94 15.03
N ARG A 55 1.47 -8.05 14.41
CA ARG A 55 1.98 -9.38 14.75
C ARG A 55 3.44 -9.50 14.32
N TYR A 56 4.21 -10.29 15.07
CA TYR A 56 5.63 -10.50 14.80
C TYR A 56 5.92 -11.10 13.41
N ASN A 57 4.95 -11.84 12.85
CA ASN A 57 5.03 -12.48 11.54
C ASN A 57 4.49 -11.62 10.39
N GLU A 58 4.01 -10.40 10.67
CA GLU A 58 3.72 -9.44 9.62
C GLU A 58 5.04 -8.86 9.12
N MET A 59 5.36 -9.13 7.86
CA MET A 59 6.63 -8.76 7.25
C MET A 59 6.43 -7.64 6.25
N ALA A 60 7.45 -6.82 6.05
CA ALA A 60 7.49 -5.77 5.03
C ALA A 60 8.85 -5.70 4.36
N ARG A 61 8.86 -5.23 3.11
CA ARG A 61 10.08 -4.96 2.34
C ARG A 61 10.61 -3.58 2.69
N ILE A 62 11.91 -3.47 2.92
CA ILE A 62 12.54 -2.17 3.18
C ILE A 62 12.65 -1.39 1.87
N VAL A 63 11.97 -0.24 1.82
CA VAL A 63 12.04 0.73 0.73
C VAL A 63 12.35 2.09 1.35
N ASP A 64 13.52 2.66 1.00
CA ASP A 64 14.10 3.82 1.71
C ASP A 64 13.24 5.09 1.63
N ASP A 65 12.54 5.28 0.51
CA ASP A 65 11.66 6.43 0.23
C ASP A 65 10.17 6.07 0.38
N ALA A 66 9.84 5.02 1.12
CA ALA A 66 8.46 4.63 1.37
C ALA A 66 7.73 5.67 2.21
N TYR A 67 6.50 6.04 1.81
CA TYR A 67 5.65 6.90 2.64
C TYR A 67 5.33 6.27 4.00
N SER A 68 5.09 4.96 4.00
CA SER A 68 4.87 4.12 5.17
C SER A 68 5.39 2.72 4.87
N PRO A 69 6.09 2.04 5.82
CA PRO A 69 6.45 0.64 5.70
C PRO A 69 5.28 -0.28 5.34
N TYR A 70 4.08 0.08 5.76
CA TYR A 70 2.86 -0.71 5.52
C TYR A 70 2.51 -0.83 4.02
N VAL A 71 2.90 0.15 3.19
CA VAL A 71 2.70 0.11 1.72
C VAL A 71 3.35 -1.12 1.09
N TYR A 72 4.47 -1.57 1.64
CA TYR A 72 5.25 -2.69 1.13
C TYR A 72 5.21 -3.90 2.07
N LYS A 73 4.09 -4.07 2.77
CA LYS A 73 3.80 -5.30 3.52
C LYS A 73 3.82 -6.49 2.57
N ASP A 74 4.51 -7.55 2.97
CA ASP A 74 4.77 -8.74 2.15
C ASP A 74 3.85 -9.89 2.59
N TYR A 75 2.89 -10.21 1.73
CA TYR A 75 2.00 -11.36 1.88
C TYR A 75 2.47 -12.60 1.10
N GLY A 76 3.72 -12.64 0.63
CA GLY A 76 4.24 -13.76 -0.15
C GLY A 76 3.78 -13.79 -1.61
N GLY A 77 3.26 -12.66 -2.11
CA GLY A 77 2.79 -12.52 -3.49
C GLY A 77 1.29 -12.73 -3.70
N ASP A 78 0.54 -13.01 -2.64
CA ASP A 78 -0.92 -13.26 -2.71
C ASP A 78 -1.74 -11.96 -2.71
N ALA A 79 -1.25 -10.89 -2.08
CA ALA A 79 -1.91 -9.61 -1.95
C ALA A 79 -0.90 -8.45 -1.85
N TYR A 80 -1.35 -7.23 -2.13
CA TYR A 80 -0.52 -6.03 -2.16
C TYR A 80 -1.24 -4.83 -1.53
N GLU A 81 -0.52 -4.03 -0.75
CA GLU A 81 -1.04 -2.81 -0.09
C GLU A 81 -0.81 -1.54 -0.93
N VAL A 82 -0.07 -1.65 -2.04
CA VAL A 82 0.38 -0.46 -2.80
C VAL A 82 -0.78 0.36 -3.35
N SER A 83 -1.87 -0.29 -3.76
CA SER A 83 -3.07 0.37 -4.31
C SER A 83 -3.95 0.92 -3.19
N SER A 84 -4.26 0.11 -2.18
CA SER A 84 -5.07 0.51 -1.02
C SER A 84 -4.45 1.69 -0.28
N MET A 85 -3.16 1.60 0.06
CA MET A 85 -2.44 2.66 0.75
C MET A 85 -2.13 3.84 -0.16
N GLY A 86 -1.76 3.60 -1.42
CA GLY A 86 -1.46 4.66 -2.38
C GLY A 86 -2.65 5.59 -2.59
N ILE A 87 -3.83 5.03 -2.87
CA ILE A 87 -5.06 5.82 -3.11
C ILE A 87 -5.60 6.41 -1.80
N GLN A 88 -5.54 5.70 -0.67
CA GLN A 88 -5.87 6.26 0.63
C GLN A 88 -4.99 7.49 0.96
N TYR A 89 -3.68 7.42 0.76
CA TYR A 89 -2.79 8.57 0.99
C TYR A 89 -2.96 9.68 -0.04
N LEU A 90 -3.29 9.35 -1.29
CA LEU A 90 -3.63 10.34 -2.31
C LEU A 90 -4.90 11.11 -1.93
N TYR A 91 -5.88 10.45 -1.30
CA TYR A 91 -7.08 11.09 -0.76
C TYR A 91 -6.81 11.94 0.49
N THR A 92 -6.00 11.41 1.42
CA THR A 92 -5.86 11.99 2.77
C THR A 92 -4.71 12.99 2.93
N ASP A 93 -3.58 12.79 2.25
CA ASP A 93 -2.40 13.66 2.33
C ASP A 93 -1.59 13.66 1.02
N PRO A 94 -2.17 14.16 -0.10
CA PRO A 94 -1.53 14.11 -1.41
C PRO A 94 -0.24 14.92 -1.51
N ILE A 95 -0.11 16.00 -0.72
CA ILE A 95 1.06 16.88 -0.75
C ILE A 95 2.26 16.16 -0.11
N SER A 96 2.07 15.57 1.07
CA SER A 96 3.13 14.79 1.70
C SER A 96 3.45 13.54 0.89
N LEU A 97 2.43 12.86 0.34
CA LEU A 97 2.66 11.68 -0.50
C LEU A 97 3.56 12.02 -1.69
N LYS A 98 3.24 13.09 -2.43
CA LYS A 98 4.04 13.54 -3.59
C LYS A 98 5.48 13.88 -3.22
N SER A 99 5.71 14.47 -2.05
CA SER A 99 7.04 14.89 -1.61
C SER A 99 7.88 13.76 -1.04
N LYS A 100 7.28 12.83 -0.30
CA LYS A 100 7.99 11.74 0.41
C LYS A 100 8.11 10.47 -0.43
N ASP A 101 7.06 10.08 -1.15
CA ASP A 101 7.04 8.90 -2.02
C ASP A 101 6.42 9.25 -3.39
N PRO A 102 7.14 10.01 -4.23
CA PRO A 102 6.64 10.48 -5.53
C PRO A 102 6.29 9.33 -6.49
N LYS A 103 6.88 8.15 -6.30
CA LYS A 103 6.58 6.96 -7.11
C LYS A 103 5.22 6.38 -6.74
N LEU A 104 4.94 6.21 -5.45
CA LEU A 104 3.61 5.79 -4.98
C LEU A 104 2.53 6.81 -5.36
N PHE A 105 2.82 8.11 -5.24
CA PHE A 105 1.93 9.17 -5.72
C PHE A 105 1.56 8.99 -7.19
N SER A 106 2.57 8.80 -8.05
CA SER A 106 2.37 8.68 -9.49
C SER A 106 1.63 7.39 -9.87
N PHE A 107 1.91 6.30 -9.17
CA PHE A 107 1.22 5.02 -9.32
C PHE A 107 -0.27 5.14 -8.97
N ALA A 108 -0.59 5.64 -7.77
CA ALA A 108 -1.99 5.81 -7.34
C ALA A 108 -2.78 6.74 -8.27
N LEU A 109 -2.16 7.83 -8.76
CA LEU A 109 -2.80 8.74 -9.69
C LEU A 109 -3.09 8.09 -11.05
N ARG A 110 -2.19 7.23 -11.55
CA ARG A 110 -2.36 6.48 -12.80
C ARG A 110 -3.50 5.49 -12.72
N GLN A 111 -3.60 4.76 -11.61
CA GLN A 111 -4.70 3.84 -11.33
C GLN A 111 -6.07 4.56 -11.36
N LEU A 112 -6.18 5.73 -10.72
CA LEU A 112 -7.42 6.53 -10.78
C LEU A 112 -7.76 7.04 -12.20
N LEU A 113 -6.76 7.21 -13.05
CA LEU A 113 -6.94 7.62 -14.44
C LEU A 113 -7.20 6.43 -15.38
N GLY A 114 -7.03 5.19 -14.92
CA GLY A 114 -7.11 3.97 -15.73
C GLY A 114 -6.03 3.91 -16.83
N LYS A 115 -4.78 4.26 -16.49
CA LYS A 115 -3.67 4.45 -17.44
C LYS A 115 -2.36 3.81 -17.01
#